data_AF-A0A9X2S3H1-F1
#
_entry.id   AF-A0A9X2S3H1-F1
#
_cell.length_a   1.000
_cell.length_b   1.000
_cell.length_c   1.000
_cell.angle_alpha   90.00
_cell.angle_beta   90.00
_cell.angle_gamma   90.00
#
_symmetry.space_group_name_H-M   'P 1'
#
loop_
_entity.id
_entity.type
_entity.pdbx_description
1 polymer ?
#
loop_
_entity_poly.entity_id
_entity_poly.type
_entity_poly.pdbx_seq_one_letter_code
_entity_poly.pdbx_strand_id
1 'polypeptide(L)' 'MLLSELGGKEIVNLNDGGRLGMIADSDVIIDINTGKIISLLLPDKRVQFKLFGEKEEIEIPWNSIKKIGDDMIIVEIEDY' A
#
# COMPACT_ATOMS: atom_id res chain seq x y z
N MET A 1 12.56 -4.88 -11.60
CA MET A 1 11.37 -5.55 -11.07
C MET A 1 10.21 -5.21 -11.98
N LEU A 2 9.40 -6.21 -12.33
CA LEU A 2 8.16 -6.04 -13.09
C LEU A 2 7.02 -5.74 -12.13
N LEU A 3 6.04 -4.94 -12.56
CA LEU A 3 4.84 -4.67 -11.78
C LEU A 3 4.09 -5.97 -11.42
N SER A 4 4.10 -6.96 -12.33
CA SER A 4 3.49 -8.27 -12.09
C SER A 4 4.14 -9.04 -10.94
N GLU A 5 5.41 -8.77 -10.61
CA GLU A 5 6.10 -9.43 -9.49
C GLU A 5 5.65 -8.89 -8.13
N LEU A 6 5.01 -7.71 -8.10
CA LEU A 6 4.38 -7.20 -6.88
C LEU A 6 3.11 -8.00 -6.54
N GLY A 7 2.44 -8.57 -7.53
CA GLY A 7 1.21 -9.33 -7.34
C GLY A 7 1.35 -10.43 -6.29
N GLY A 8 0.36 -10.53 -5.40
CA GLY A 8 0.33 -11.54 -4.34
C GLY A 8 1.09 -11.17 -3.06
N LYS A 9 1.80 -10.04 -3.01
CA LYS A 9 2.48 -9.60 -1.80
C LYS A 9 1.55 -8.89 -0.82
N GLU A 10 1.78 -9.17 0.46
CA GLU A 10 1.14 -8.46 1.56
C GLU A 10 1.95 -7.24 2.00
N ILE A 11 1.28 -6.15 2.35
CA ILE A 11 1.90 -4.94 2.87
C ILE A 11 1.80 -4.94 4.38
N VAL A 12 2.95 -4.81 5.05
CA VAL A 12 3.07 -4.85 6.52
C VAL A 12 3.83 -3.63 7.01
N ASN A 13 3.30 -2.97 8.04
CA ASN A 13 3.97 -1.84 8.67
C ASN A 13 5.05 -2.33 9.65
N LEU A 14 6.23 -1.73 9.55
CA LEU A 14 7.40 -2.03 10.36
C LEU A 14 7.20 -1.65 11.84
N ASN A 15 6.41 -0.60 12.11
CA ASN A 15 6.28 -0.02 13.44
C ASN A 15 5.47 -0.91 14.40
N ASP A 16 4.36 -1.48 13.93
CA ASP A 16 3.42 -2.27 14.74
C ASP A 16 3.30 -3.73 14.27
N GLY A 17 3.91 -4.09 13.14
CA GLY A 17 3.72 -5.39 12.49
C GLY A 17 2.32 -5.56 11.88
N GLY A 18 1.56 -4.48 11.76
CA GLY A 18 0.18 -4.46 11.27
C GLY A 18 0.10 -4.80 9.79
N ARG A 19 -0.85 -5.66 9.43
CA ARG A 19 -1.16 -6.03 8.04
C ARG A 19 -2.07 -4.96 7.44
N LEU A 20 -1.56 -4.20 6.48
CA LEU A 20 -2.29 -3.08 5.86
C LEU A 20 -3.20 -3.55 4.72
N GLY A 21 -2.81 -4.62 4.02
CA GLY A 21 -3.59 -5.19 2.92
C GLY A 21 -2.72 -5.89 1.87
N MET A 22 -3.33 -6.29 0.76
CA MET A 22 -2.62 -6.86 -0.37
C MET A 22 -2.40 -5.79 -1.43
N ILE A 23 -1.22 -5.77 -2.05
CA ILE A 23 -0.93 -4.82 -3.15
C ILE A 23 -1.79 -5.07 -4.41
N ALA A 24 -2.35 -6.27 -4.55
CA ALA A 24 -3.30 -6.57 -5.63
C ALA A 24 -4.61 -5.78 -5.49
N ASP A 25 -4.92 -5.30 -4.28
CA ASP A 25 -6.10 -4.49 -3.99
C ASP A 25 -5.80 -2.98 -4.03
N SER A 26 -4.58 -2.56 -4.39
CA SER A 26 -4.17 -1.16 -4.38
C SER A 26 -4.14 -0.50 -5.75
N ASP A 27 -4.45 0.79 -5.78
CA ASP A 27 -4.15 1.66 -6.92
C ASP A 27 -2.72 2.22 -6.81
N VAL A 28 -2.15 2.64 -7.95
CA VAL A 28 -0.77 3.15 -8.03
C VAL A 28 -0.79 4.57 -8.58
N ILE A 29 -0.27 5.53 -7.81
CA ILE A 29 -0.04 6.90 -8.29
C ILE A 29 1.28 6.94 -9.04
N ILE A 30 1.26 7.41 -10.29
CA ILE A 30 2.43 7.46 -11.17
C ILE A 30 2.66 8.90 -11.64
N ASP A 31 3.91 9.34 -11.63
CA ASP A 31 4.33 10.55 -12.31
C ASP A 31 4.26 10.34 -13.83
N ILE A 32 3.35 11.04 -14.51
CA ILE A 32 3.11 10.93 -15.95
C ILE A 32 4.34 11.31 -16.81
N ASN A 33 5.23 12.16 -16.30
CA ASN A 33 6.40 12.63 -17.03
C ASN A 33 7.59 11.69 -16.88
N THR A 34 7.75 11.07 -15.70
CA THR A 34 8.92 10.24 -15.38
C THR A 34 8.62 8.74 -15.36
N GLY A 35 7.33 8.35 -15.31
CA GLY A 35 6.89 6.97 -15.14
C GLY A 35 7.20 6.38 -13.76
N LYS A 36 7.65 7.19 -12.80
CA LYS A 36 7.98 6.74 -11.45
C LYS A 36 6.72 6.55 -10.62
N ILE A 37 6.71 5.51 -9.80
CA ILE A 37 5.68 5.30 -8.80
C ILE A 37 5.89 6.32 -7.66
N ILE A 38 4.82 7.05 -7.32
CA ILE A 38 4.78 8.04 -6.24
C ILE A 38 4.26 7.41 -4.96
N SER A 39 3.14 6.69 -5.03
CA SER A 39 2.50 6.05 -3.88
C SER A 39 1.58 4.90 -4.29
N LEU A 40 1.24 4.06 -3.31
CA LEU A 40 0.20 3.04 -3.37
C LEU A 40 -1.01 3.52 -2.57
N LEU A 41 -2.22 3.35 -3.10
CA LEU A 41 -3.47 3.65 -2.40
C LEU A 41 -4.15 2.34 -2.01
N LEU A 42 -4.16 2.03 -0.72
CA LEU A 42 -4.82 0.84 -0.19
C LEU A 42 -6.23 1.18 0.31
N PRO A 43 -7.25 0.39 -0.02
CA PRO A 43 -8.57 0.57 0.59
C PRO A 43 -8.52 0.26 2.10
N ASP A 44 -8.96 1.18 2.95
CA ASP A 44 -9.04 0.91 4.39
C ASP A 44 -10.23 -0.02 4.70
N LYS A 45 -9.91 -1.30 4.92
CA LYS A 45 -10.91 -2.33 5.25
C LYS A 45 -11.49 -2.15 6.66
N ARG A 46 -10.91 -1.34 7.54
CA ARG A 46 -11.46 -1.05 8.89
C ARG A 46 -12.75 -0.23 8.79
N VAL A 47 -12.93 0.53 7.71
CA VAL A 47 -14.05 1.48 7.53
C VAL A 47 -15.22 0.88 6.75
N GLN A 48 -15.06 -0.30 6.13
CA GLN A 48 -16.13 -0.97 5.36
C GLN A 48 -17.41 -1.30 6.18
N PHE A 49 -17.36 -1.23 7.51
CA PHE A 49 -18.55 -1.36 8.37
C PHE A 49 -19.35 -0.07 8.58
N LYS A 50 -18.88 1.09 8.11
CA LYS A 50 -19.63 2.35 8.17
C LYS A 50 -20.49 2.50 6.92
N LEU A 51 -21.78 2.13 7.03
CA LEU A 51 -22.79 2.15 5.95
C LEU A 51 -23.02 3.52 5.25
N PHE A 52 -22.32 4.60 5.63
CA PHE A 52 -22.49 5.95 5.07
C PHE A 52 -21.20 6.82 5.13
N GLY A 53 -20.00 6.24 5.11
CA GLY A 53 -18.73 6.98 5.13
C GLY A 53 -18.01 7.01 3.78
N GLU A 54 -17.27 8.09 3.49
CA GLU A 54 -16.32 8.15 2.37
C GLU A 54 -15.35 6.96 2.44
N LYS A 55 -14.96 6.42 1.28
CA LYS A 55 -13.91 5.39 1.23
C LYS A 55 -12.61 6.03 1.72
N GLU A 56 -12.22 5.71 2.95
CA GLU A 56 -10.90 6.07 3.44
C GLU A 56 -9.87 5.14 2.78
N GLU A 57 -8.88 5.73 2.12
CA GLU A 57 -7.74 5.05 1.52
C GLU A 57 -6.49 5.37 2.33
N ILE A 58 -5.66 4.36 2.56
CA ILE A 58 -4.34 4.52 3.16
C ILE A 58 -3.37 4.78 2.02
N GLU A 59 -2.84 6.00 1.95
CA GLU A 59 -1.75 6.33 1.03
C GLU A 59 -0.42 5.86 1.62
N ILE A 60 0.31 5.05 0.85
CA ILE A 60 1.65 4.58 1.16
C ILE A 60 2.62 5.22 0.16
N PRO A 61 3.34 6.28 0.55
CA PRO A 61 4.40 6.86 -0.26
C PRO A 61 5.45 5.81 -0.66
N TRP A 62 5.89 5.80 -1.91
CA TRP A 62 6.85 4.80 -2.41
C TRP A 62 8.19 4.85 -1.64
N ASN A 63 8.56 6.03 -1.12
CA ASN A 63 9.76 6.24 -0.30
C ASN A 63 9.65 5.62 1.12
N SER A 64 8.44 5.25 1.57
CA SER A 64 8.22 4.56 2.86
C SER A 64 8.51 3.07 2.78
N ILE A 65 8.60 2.49 1.58
CA ILE A 65 8.94 1.08 1.38
C ILE A 65 10.39 0.83 1.82
N LYS A 66 10.57 0.00 2.84
CA LYS A 66 11.88 -0.39 3.37
C LYS A 66 12.41 -1.65 2.72
N LYS A 67 11.53 -2.58 2.36
CA LYS A 67 11.91 -3.84 1.74
C LYS A 67 10.77 -4.43 0.91
N ILE A 68 11.11 -4.95 -0.27
CA ILE A 68 10.24 -5.81 -1.09
C ILE A 68 10.85 -7.20 -1.03
N GLY A 69 10.19 -8.11 -0.31
CA GLY A 69 10.54 -9.52 -0.24
C GLY A 69 9.74 -10.36 -1.23
N ASP A 70 9.84 -11.68 -1.12
CA ASP A 70 9.13 -12.61 -1.99
C ASP A 70 7.62 -12.64 -1.69
N ASP A 71 7.25 -12.59 -0.41
CA ASP A 71 5.84 -12.67 0.02
C ASP A 71 5.27 -11.35 0.54
N MET A 72 6.12 -10.40 0.92
CA MET A 72 5.68 -9.18 1.61
C MET A 72 6.47 -7.92 1.25
N ILE A 73 5.82 -6.79 1.43
CA ILE A 73 6.37 -5.45 1.31
C ILE A 73 6.33 -4.82 2.70
N ILE A 74 7.51 -4.49 3.22
CA ILE A 74 7.67 -3.83 4.51
C ILE A 74 7.70 -2.33 4.27
N VAL A 75 6.81 -1.61 4.93
CA VAL A 75 6.71 -0.15 4.87
C VAL A 75 6.89 0.42 6.27
N GLU A 76 7.35 1.66 6.36
CA GLU A 76 7.44 2.38 7.63
C GLU A 76 6.62 3.66 7.51
N ILE A 77 5.42 3.63 8.10
CA ILE A 77 4.50 4.77 8.15
C ILE A 77 4.06 5.01 9.59
N GLU A 78 3.95 6.27 9.98
CA GLU A 78 3.42 6.70 11.28
C GLU A 78 1.89 6.77 11.18
N ASP A 79 1.19 6.19 12.16
CA ASP A 79 -0.27 6.25 12.39
C ASP A 79 -1.18 6.28 11.13
N TYR A 80 -1.79 5.12 10.81
CA TYR A 80 -2.82 4.96 9.77
C TYR A 80 -4.18 4.59 10.35
#